data_AF-Q0CVS5-F1
#
_entry.id   AF-Q0CVS5-F1
#
_cell.length_a   1.000
_cell.length_b   1.000
_cell.length_c   1.000
_cell.angle_alpha   90.00
_cell.angle_beta   90.00
_cell.angle_gamma   90.00
#
_symmetry.space_group_name_H-M   'P 1'
#
loop_
_entity.id
_entity.type
_entity.pdbx_description
1 polymer ?
#
loop_
_entity_poly.entity_id
_entity_poly.type
_entity_poly.pdbx_seq_one_letter_code
_entity_poly.pdbx_strand_id
1 'polypeptide(L)'
;MLHDPVGDLFSTDVRFASAQGTPLSLSEAQELANEGPLEYLQSNQYRIQQSNTDGLQKSLLNEVIGEEMFSGFQIYELEDLEDVDSLTPTCKAALSQTIHCAPFLQTFQHPNSGRYFEDSTEADRICAASCGSSLKRWFDNASISCAGQTLGNSDPTRYGGYIYAAYNQSCYKDPTTGKYCQEILDAYPAVERIDSMPLAEMCSYCHTQKYIMMQASAYSAYDVRSQENLETLHTNCGLKGTTEIPSPLVHIPETPAPMCLSDIIYTIKDGDTCDTIALQYSVASAAIQAGNAQLINDCSNLIAGREICIPLSCERTYTLQDRDTCLSIEIDHGFMPNTVRKYNAWLDLECLDLQPTRPIIGSVICLSPQGGTYNDKDFVSDRITSGPSWTTGYTTMSIDPPEDATVAEGSPWFCGRWHTVEAGETCAMICVHDGIPAELFMEVNPSLSPDDCDGSLKVGVTYCTGPDDYWNDAGFWGPEWPGSPTGPVSSVPSPTSSTSS
;
A
#
# COMPACT_ATOMS: atom_id res chain seq x y z
N MET A 1 34.76 -54.29 50.30
CA MET A 1 33.36 -54.20 49.83
C MET A 1 32.83 -52.85 50.24
N LEU A 2 32.40 -52.07 49.24
CA LEU A 2 31.29 -51.10 49.22
C LEU A 2 31.10 -50.04 50.33
N HIS A 3 30.97 -48.82 49.82
CA HIS A 3 30.08 -47.70 50.18
C HIS A 3 30.52 -46.63 51.22
N ASP A 4 30.64 -45.41 50.67
CA ASP A 4 30.37 -44.04 51.18
C ASP A 4 29.29 -43.90 52.28
N PRO A 5 29.26 -42.81 53.09
CA PRO A 5 29.11 -41.42 52.58
C PRO A 5 29.69 -40.21 53.37
N VAL A 6 29.97 -39.14 52.59
CA VAL A 6 29.68 -37.68 52.71
C VAL A 6 29.69 -36.96 54.08
N GLY A 7 30.43 -35.82 54.16
CA GLY A 7 30.11 -34.69 55.04
C GLY A 7 31.23 -33.67 55.37
N ASP A 8 31.29 -32.59 54.57
CA ASP A 8 31.39 -31.15 54.94
C ASP A 8 32.53 -30.49 55.80
N LEU A 9 32.92 -29.28 55.31
CA LEU A 9 33.28 -28.01 55.99
C LEU A 9 34.72 -27.73 56.55
N PHE A 10 35.32 -26.67 55.95
CA PHE A 10 36.21 -25.58 56.44
C PHE A 10 37.47 -25.83 57.31
N SER A 11 38.62 -25.27 56.88
CA SER A 11 39.61 -24.61 57.77
C SER A 11 40.61 -23.68 57.05
N THR A 12 40.55 -22.39 57.42
CA THR A 12 41.58 -21.35 57.70
C THR A 12 43.00 -21.30 57.07
N ASP A 13 43.27 -20.08 56.54
CA ASP A 13 44.42 -19.16 56.71
C ASP A 13 45.85 -19.36 56.12
N VAL A 14 46.10 -18.49 55.11
CA VAL A 14 47.20 -17.50 54.92
C VAL A 14 48.68 -17.94 54.86
N ARG A 15 49.35 -17.58 53.74
CA ARG A 15 50.52 -16.65 53.67
C ARG A 15 51.01 -16.48 52.22
N PHE A 16 51.10 -15.24 51.73
CA PHE A 16 51.96 -14.89 50.58
C PHE A 16 52.83 -13.67 50.88
N ALA A 17 54.08 -13.78 50.44
CA ALA A 17 55.23 -12.94 50.76
C ALA A 17 55.38 -11.72 49.82
N SER A 18 56.27 -10.81 50.23
CA SER A 18 56.49 -9.45 49.73
C SER A 18 57.07 -9.30 48.32
N ALA A 19 56.73 -8.16 47.71
CA ALA A 19 57.14 -7.60 46.42
C ALA A 19 58.64 -7.31 46.27
N GLN A 20 59.16 -7.43 45.03
CA GLN A 20 60.19 -6.55 44.43
C GLN A 20 60.44 -6.90 42.94
N GLY A 21 60.21 -5.96 42.02
CA GLY A 21 60.61 -6.05 40.61
C GLY A 21 60.50 -4.69 39.90
N THR A 22 61.53 -4.29 39.15
CA THR A 22 61.69 -2.98 38.48
C THR A 22 60.67 -2.70 37.36
N PRO A 23 60.26 -1.43 37.11
CA PRO A 23 59.30 -1.08 36.06
C PRO A 23 59.87 -1.24 34.64
N LEU A 24 59.02 -1.66 33.69
CA LEU A 24 59.34 -1.77 32.26
C LEU A 24 59.35 -0.39 31.59
N SER A 25 60.18 -0.23 30.56
CA SER A 25 60.21 0.98 29.73
C SER A 25 59.03 1.04 28.74
N LEU A 26 58.71 2.25 28.25
CA LEU A 26 57.58 2.48 27.34
C LEU A 26 57.69 1.64 26.05
N SER A 27 58.90 1.47 25.51
CA SER A 27 59.14 0.66 24.31
C SER A 27 58.93 -0.83 24.54
N GLU A 28 59.31 -1.35 25.72
CA GLU A 28 59.09 -2.76 26.08
C GLU A 28 57.60 -3.05 26.33
N ALA A 29 56.85 -2.06 26.86
CA ALA A 29 55.40 -2.17 27.00
C ALA A 29 54.67 -2.15 25.65
N GLN A 30 55.21 -1.46 24.64
CA GLN A 30 54.64 -1.39 23.30
C GLN A 30 54.86 -2.67 22.49
N GLU A 31 56.00 -3.34 22.63
CA GLU A 31 56.27 -4.63 21.98
C GLU A 31 55.37 -5.76 22.53
N LEU A 32 55.09 -5.77 23.83
CA LEU A 32 54.22 -6.75 24.50
C LEU A 32 52.73 -6.57 24.21
N ALA A 33 52.29 -5.39 23.77
CA ALA A 33 50.89 -5.12 23.42
C ALA A 33 50.44 -5.79 22.10
N ASN A 34 51.38 -6.25 21.27
CA ASN A 34 51.07 -6.95 20.02
C ASN A 34 50.65 -8.42 20.22
N GLU A 35 50.76 -8.99 21.42
CA GLU A 35 50.44 -10.40 21.70
C GLU A 35 49.00 -10.64 22.21
N GLY A 36 48.21 -9.60 22.48
CA GLY A 36 46.78 -9.73 22.81
C GLY A 36 46.41 -9.18 24.21
N PRO A 37 45.38 -8.32 24.32
CA PRO A 37 45.11 -7.53 25.53
C PRO A 37 44.48 -8.30 26.71
N LEU A 38 43.82 -9.44 26.47
CA LEU A 38 43.06 -10.16 27.51
C LEU A 38 43.95 -10.95 28.49
N GLU A 39 45.02 -11.57 28.00
CA GLU A 39 45.97 -12.35 28.82
C GLU A 39 46.92 -11.44 29.61
N TYR A 40 47.21 -10.24 29.09
CA TYR A 40 48.03 -9.23 29.76
C TYR A 40 47.37 -8.66 31.03
N LEU A 41 46.06 -8.37 30.98
CA LEU A 41 45.30 -7.84 32.11
C LEU A 41 45.14 -8.86 33.25
N GLN A 42 45.04 -10.15 32.92
CA GLN A 42 44.97 -11.23 33.90
C GLN A 42 46.32 -11.50 34.58
N SER A 43 47.44 -11.31 33.87
CA SER A 43 48.78 -11.61 34.39
C SER A 43 49.37 -10.50 35.28
N ASN A 44 48.98 -9.24 35.09
CA ASN A 44 49.68 -8.09 35.71
C ASN A 44 48.84 -7.22 36.68
N GLN A 45 47.78 -7.78 37.25
CA GLN A 45 46.87 -7.10 38.21
C GLN A 45 47.54 -6.48 39.46
N TYR A 46 48.84 -6.73 39.72
CA TYR A 46 49.54 -6.28 40.92
C TYR A 46 50.69 -5.26 40.71
N ARG A 47 50.92 -4.72 39.50
CA ARG A 47 52.13 -3.90 39.23
C ARG A 47 51.95 -2.42 38.86
N ILE A 48 50.74 -1.86 38.87
CA ILE A 48 50.52 -0.45 38.44
C ILE A 48 49.89 0.39 39.57
N GLN A 49 50.50 1.53 39.90
CA GLN A 49 50.06 2.41 41.00
C GLN A 49 48.73 3.14 40.66
N GLN A 50 47.83 3.16 41.65
CA GLN A 50 46.41 3.54 41.57
C GLN A 50 46.08 5.00 41.18
N SER A 51 47.04 5.93 41.06
CA SER A 51 46.73 7.36 40.92
C SER A 51 46.67 7.88 39.48
N ASN A 52 47.06 7.09 38.49
CA ASN A 52 46.98 7.45 37.07
C ASN A 52 46.09 6.51 36.25
N THR A 53 45.43 5.57 36.93
CA THR A 53 44.59 4.54 36.33
C THR A 53 43.18 5.03 36.02
N ASP A 54 42.59 5.95 36.79
CA ASP A 54 41.19 6.34 36.53
C ASP A 54 41.02 7.14 35.23
N GLY A 55 41.99 7.99 34.89
CA GLY A 55 41.98 8.77 33.64
C GLY A 55 42.36 7.92 32.42
N LEU A 56 43.37 7.06 32.55
CA LEU A 56 43.79 6.16 31.49
C LEU A 56 42.81 5.01 31.29
N GLN A 57 42.23 4.44 32.36
CA GLN A 57 41.12 3.50 32.27
C GLN A 57 39.90 4.19 31.67
N LYS A 58 39.50 5.41 32.05
CA LYS A 58 38.38 6.06 31.34
C LYS A 58 38.65 6.27 29.86
N SER A 59 39.87 6.63 29.47
CA SER A 59 40.26 6.84 28.07
C SER A 59 40.30 5.52 27.29
N LEU A 60 41.00 4.51 27.81
CA LEU A 60 41.16 3.20 27.18
C LEU A 60 39.88 2.37 27.24
N LEU A 61 39.09 2.50 28.31
CA LEU A 61 37.77 1.87 28.39
C LEU A 61 36.84 2.57 27.40
N ASN A 62 36.88 3.90 27.19
CA ASN A 62 36.07 4.54 26.14
C ASN A 62 36.54 4.21 24.71
N GLU A 63 37.84 4.00 24.48
CA GLU A 63 38.37 3.56 23.17
C GLU A 63 38.06 2.07 22.89
N VAL A 64 38.26 1.18 23.87
CA VAL A 64 37.99 -0.26 23.75
C VAL A 64 36.49 -0.58 23.80
N ILE A 65 35.69 0.15 24.60
CA ILE A 65 34.22 0.08 24.57
C ILE A 65 33.69 0.62 23.22
N GLY A 66 34.39 1.57 22.61
CA GLY A 66 34.03 2.10 21.29
C GLY A 66 34.06 1.06 20.18
N GLU A 67 35.00 0.10 20.24
CA GLU A 67 35.15 -0.97 19.24
C GLU A 67 34.47 -2.29 19.62
N GLU A 68 34.29 -2.61 20.91
CA GLU A 68 33.71 -3.91 21.34
C GLU A 68 32.26 -3.88 21.87
N MET A 69 31.62 -2.72 22.12
CA MET A 69 30.34 -2.76 22.86
C MET A 69 29.11 -3.13 22.02
N PHE A 70 29.18 -3.09 20.69
CA PHE A 70 28.09 -3.57 19.83
C PHE A 70 28.66 -4.27 18.60
N SER A 71 28.19 -5.49 18.34
CA SER A 71 28.35 -6.17 17.04
C SER A 71 27.84 -5.32 15.87
N GLY A 72 27.13 -4.23 16.17
CA GLY A 72 26.47 -3.35 15.22
C GLY A 72 25.24 -4.02 14.62
N PHE A 73 24.64 -3.33 13.67
CA PHE A 73 23.58 -3.87 12.86
C PHE A 73 23.60 -3.30 11.45
N GLN A 74 22.98 -4.02 10.53
CA GLN A 74 22.66 -3.52 9.19
C GLN A 74 21.17 -3.24 9.11
N ILE A 75 20.80 -2.25 8.31
CA ILE A 75 19.40 -1.95 7.99
C ILE A 75 18.94 -2.78 6.80
N TYR A 76 19.87 -3.01 5.86
CA TYR A 76 19.68 -3.82 4.69
C TYR A 76 20.82 -4.81 4.60
N GLU A 77 20.49 -6.08 4.39
CA GLU A 77 21.49 -7.08 4.01
C GLU A 77 21.82 -6.90 2.53
N LEU A 78 23.08 -7.15 2.15
CA LEU A 78 23.50 -6.97 0.76
C LEU A 78 22.76 -7.94 -0.17
N GLU A 79 22.49 -9.16 0.32
CA GLU A 79 21.74 -10.22 -0.38
C GLU A 79 20.34 -9.75 -0.79
N ASP A 80 19.63 -9.03 0.10
CA ASP A 80 18.28 -8.51 -0.18
C ASP A 80 18.27 -7.39 -1.24
N LEU A 81 19.43 -6.78 -1.51
CA LEU A 81 19.57 -5.67 -2.45
C LEU A 81 20.09 -6.13 -3.83
N GLU A 82 20.57 -7.37 -3.98
CA GLU A 82 21.22 -7.84 -5.21
C GLU A 82 20.32 -7.67 -6.43
N ASP A 83 19.05 -8.05 -6.32
CA ASP A 83 18.06 -8.01 -7.42
C ASP A 83 17.34 -6.67 -7.59
N VAL A 84 17.74 -5.63 -6.82
CA VAL A 84 17.11 -4.31 -6.93
C VAL A 84 17.79 -3.49 -8.05
N ASP A 85 17.23 -3.54 -9.25
CA ASP A 85 17.76 -2.86 -10.45
C ASP A 85 17.74 -1.32 -10.35
N SER A 86 16.88 -0.76 -9.51
CA SER A 86 16.79 0.70 -9.30
C SER A 86 17.96 1.27 -8.49
N LEU A 87 18.84 0.42 -7.94
CA LEU A 87 19.99 0.82 -7.14
C LEU A 87 21.31 0.45 -7.82
N THR A 88 22.25 1.38 -7.79
CA THR A 88 23.64 1.18 -8.22
C THR A 88 24.41 0.31 -7.22
N PRO A 89 25.47 -0.42 -7.64
CA PRO A 89 26.31 -1.18 -6.72
C PRO A 89 26.90 -0.34 -5.59
N THR A 90 27.23 0.94 -5.86
CA THR A 90 27.73 1.88 -4.85
C THR A 90 26.66 2.21 -3.82
N CYS A 91 25.41 2.44 -4.24
CA CYS A 91 24.30 2.64 -3.31
C CYS A 91 24.05 1.38 -2.47
N LYS A 92 24.00 0.19 -3.09
CA LYS A 92 23.82 -1.10 -2.37
C LYS A 92 24.88 -1.30 -1.29
N ALA A 93 26.15 -1.09 -1.63
CA ALA A 93 27.26 -1.19 -0.70
C ALA A 93 27.22 -0.14 0.42
N ALA A 94 26.70 1.07 0.17
CA ALA A 94 26.54 2.09 1.18
C ALA A 94 25.39 1.76 2.16
N LEU A 95 24.26 1.27 1.64
CA LEU A 95 23.10 0.86 2.45
C LEU A 95 23.40 -0.34 3.35
N SER A 96 24.19 -1.29 2.86
CA SER A 96 24.56 -2.50 3.58
C SER A 96 25.70 -2.30 4.59
N GLN A 97 26.15 -1.06 4.86
CA GLN A 97 27.18 -0.83 5.86
C GLN A 97 26.67 -1.08 7.29
N THR A 98 27.52 -1.66 8.12
CA THR A 98 27.23 -1.86 9.54
C THR A 98 27.22 -0.54 10.30
N ILE A 99 26.17 -0.32 11.08
CA ILE A 99 26.04 0.76 12.05
C ILE A 99 26.48 0.22 13.41
N HIS A 100 27.55 0.78 13.97
CA HIS A 100 28.11 0.42 15.27
C HIS A 100 27.37 1.11 16.41
N CYS A 101 26.13 0.68 16.62
CA CYS A 101 25.23 1.12 17.68
C CYS A 101 24.54 -0.06 18.35
N ALA A 102 23.85 0.20 19.46
CA ALA A 102 22.97 -0.77 20.07
C ALA A 102 21.95 -1.33 19.05
N PRO A 103 21.84 -2.66 18.86
CA PRO A 103 20.87 -3.26 17.94
C PRO A 103 19.43 -2.84 18.18
N PHE A 104 19.10 -2.43 19.41
CA PHE A 104 17.80 -1.85 19.77
C PHE A 104 17.38 -0.68 18.87
N LEU A 105 18.33 0.12 18.36
CA LEU A 105 18.02 1.24 17.46
C LEU A 105 17.40 0.80 16.13
N GLN A 106 17.50 -0.48 15.74
CA GLN A 106 16.73 -1.01 14.61
C GLN A 106 15.22 -0.85 14.78
N THR A 107 14.73 -0.76 16.03
CA THR A 107 13.30 -0.52 16.28
C THR A 107 12.87 0.90 15.91
N PHE A 108 13.80 1.80 15.60
CA PHE A 108 13.53 3.21 15.28
C PHE A 108 13.30 3.46 13.77
N GLN A 109 12.94 2.44 13.02
CA GLN A 109 12.70 2.51 11.56
C GLN A 109 11.34 3.13 11.18
N HIS A 110 10.70 3.85 12.09
CA HIS A 110 9.44 4.55 11.84
C HIS A 110 9.51 6.01 12.32
N PRO A 111 8.71 6.92 11.73
CA PRO A 111 8.53 8.27 12.25
C PRO A 111 8.11 8.23 13.73
N ASN A 112 8.53 9.23 14.52
CA ASN A 112 8.22 9.33 15.96
C ASN A 112 8.74 8.18 16.84
N SER A 113 9.72 7.40 16.38
CA SER A 113 10.28 6.32 17.20
C SER A 113 11.23 6.78 18.32
N GLY A 114 11.51 8.08 18.43
CA GLY A 114 12.32 8.63 19.53
C GLY A 114 11.68 8.36 20.88
N ARG A 115 12.50 8.11 21.91
CA ARG A 115 12.02 7.71 23.25
C ARG A 115 12.65 8.51 24.37
N TYR A 116 11.90 8.65 25.45
CA TYR A 116 12.44 8.96 26.77
C TYR A 116 13.11 7.70 27.35
N PHE A 117 14.25 7.90 28.02
CA PHE A 117 14.99 6.85 28.71
C PHE A 117 14.89 7.11 30.22
N GLU A 118 14.18 6.24 30.95
CA GLU A 118 14.03 6.36 32.40
C GLU A 118 15.37 6.16 33.15
N ASP A 119 16.23 5.28 32.64
CA ASP A 119 17.56 5.01 33.21
C ASP A 119 18.65 5.82 32.48
N SER A 120 19.28 6.76 33.19
CA SER A 120 20.39 7.56 32.69
C SER A 120 21.58 6.74 32.18
N THR A 121 21.80 5.54 32.73
CA THR A 121 22.88 4.64 32.32
C THR A 121 22.58 4.02 30.95
N GLU A 122 21.33 3.62 30.73
CA GLU A 122 20.87 3.13 29.45
C GLU A 122 20.85 4.24 28.40
N ALA A 123 20.41 5.44 28.79
CA ALA A 123 20.46 6.63 27.95
C ALA A 123 21.90 6.92 27.48
N ASP A 124 22.89 6.94 28.39
CA ASP A 124 24.28 7.18 28.05
C ASP A 124 24.88 6.08 27.15
N ARG A 125 24.46 4.82 27.34
CA ARG A 125 24.87 3.71 26.48
C ARG A 125 24.32 3.87 25.06
N ILE A 126 23.04 4.18 24.92
CA ILE A 126 22.39 4.35 23.61
C ILE A 126 22.93 5.61 22.94
N CYS A 127 23.01 6.72 23.67
CA CYS A 127 23.44 8.04 23.22
C CYS A 127 24.97 8.23 23.20
N ALA A 128 25.74 7.14 23.19
CA ALA A 128 27.19 7.19 23.09
C ALA A 128 27.62 7.94 21.81
N ALA A 129 28.62 8.82 21.93
CA ALA A 129 29.11 9.64 20.83
C ALA A 129 29.66 8.82 19.66
N SER A 130 30.22 7.64 19.94
CA SER A 130 30.65 6.66 18.92
C SER A 130 29.48 6.18 18.06
N CYS A 131 28.36 5.81 18.69
CA CYS A 131 27.13 5.42 18.00
C CYS A 131 26.59 6.56 17.13
N GLY A 132 26.46 7.78 17.68
CA GLY A 132 26.00 8.94 16.92
C GLY A 132 26.89 9.25 15.70
N SER A 133 28.20 9.06 15.83
CA SER A 133 29.17 9.21 14.74
C SER A 133 29.02 8.12 13.67
N SER A 134 28.77 6.87 14.08
CA SER A 134 28.55 5.75 13.16
C SER A 134 27.26 5.91 12.37
N LEU A 135 26.15 6.24 13.04
CA LEU A 135 24.86 6.53 12.40
C LEU A 135 24.97 7.68 11.41
N LYS A 136 25.60 8.79 11.81
CA LYS A 136 25.80 9.94 10.93
C LYS A 136 26.60 9.54 9.69
N ARG A 137 27.69 8.79 9.85
CA ARG A 137 28.53 8.33 8.73
C ARG A 137 27.74 7.45 7.77
N TRP A 138 26.97 6.50 8.29
CA TRP A 138 26.10 5.65 7.47
C TRP A 138 25.11 6.52 6.69
N PHE A 139 24.42 7.45 7.36
CA PHE A 139 23.39 8.29 6.76
C PHE A 139 23.95 9.24 5.70
N ASP A 140 25.08 9.91 5.98
CA ASP A 140 25.76 10.79 5.02
C ASP A 140 26.20 10.00 3.78
N ASN A 141 26.80 8.82 3.99
CA ASN A 141 27.31 7.99 2.90
C ASN A 141 26.17 7.44 2.02
N ALA A 142 25.10 6.95 2.64
CA ALA A 142 23.91 6.48 1.94
C ALA A 142 23.22 7.61 1.17
N SER A 143 23.08 8.80 1.78
CA SER A 143 22.47 9.97 1.13
C SER A 143 23.22 10.39 -0.13
N ILE A 144 24.56 10.35 -0.10
CA ILE A 144 25.39 10.69 -1.26
C ILE A 144 25.33 9.58 -2.32
N SER A 145 25.51 8.33 -1.90
CA SER A 145 25.64 7.18 -2.80
C SER A 145 24.33 6.81 -3.49
N CYS A 146 23.20 7.12 -2.86
CA CYS A 146 21.85 6.78 -3.33
C CYS A 146 21.06 7.97 -3.86
N ALA A 147 21.69 9.14 -4.04
CA ALA A 147 21.01 10.34 -4.51
C ALA A 147 20.28 10.08 -5.86
N GLY A 148 18.98 10.38 -5.89
CA GLY A 148 18.12 10.21 -7.07
C GLY A 148 17.74 8.76 -7.42
N GLN A 149 18.14 7.79 -6.62
CA GLN A 149 17.75 6.38 -6.77
C GLN A 149 16.57 6.07 -5.83
N THR A 150 15.84 4.98 -6.10
CA THR A 150 14.67 4.59 -5.31
C THR A 150 14.77 3.14 -4.85
N LEU A 151 14.27 2.87 -3.65
CA LEU A 151 14.00 1.52 -3.18
C LEU A 151 12.48 1.37 -3.05
N GLY A 152 11.87 0.65 -3.99
CA GLY A 152 10.43 0.67 -4.19
C GLY A 152 9.94 2.07 -4.57
N ASN A 153 9.01 2.62 -3.78
CA ASN A 153 8.46 3.97 -3.95
C ASN A 153 9.05 5.00 -2.97
N SER A 154 10.24 4.75 -2.39
CA SER A 154 10.81 5.66 -1.40
C SER A 154 12.31 5.87 -1.56
N ASP A 155 12.81 6.91 -0.90
CA ASP A 155 14.24 7.16 -0.77
C ASP A 155 14.92 5.97 -0.07
N PRO A 156 16.07 5.45 -0.60
CA PRO A 156 16.74 4.30 -0.01
C PRO A 156 17.24 4.54 1.44
N THR A 157 17.44 5.81 1.80
CA THR A 157 17.81 6.27 3.13
C THR A 157 16.65 6.27 4.14
N ARG A 158 15.40 6.03 3.72
CA ARG A 158 14.19 6.17 4.55
C ARG A 158 14.34 5.56 5.95
N TYR A 159 14.65 4.27 6.05
CA TYR A 159 14.70 3.58 7.34
C TYR A 159 15.85 4.05 8.23
N GLY A 160 17.06 4.23 7.68
CA GLY A 160 18.19 4.69 8.49
C GLY A 160 18.15 6.17 8.83
N GLY A 161 17.51 6.98 8.00
CA GLY A 161 17.20 8.36 8.33
C GLY A 161 16.19 8.47 9.47
N TYR A 162 15.19 7.58 9.55
CA TYR A 162 14.31 7.51 10.73
C TYR A 162 15.09 7.19 12.00
N ILE A 163 15.98 6.19 11.95
CA ILE A 163 16.84 5.84 13.09
C ILE A 163 17.71 7.03 13.49
N TYR A 164 18.34 7.69 12.52
CA TYR A 164 19.23 8.83 12.79
C TYR A 164 18.47 10.03 13.38
N ALA A 165 17.30 10.37 12.83
CA ALA A 165 16.46 11.44 13.36
C ALA A 165 15.96 11.11 14.79
N ALA A 166 15.49 9.89 15.01
CA ALA A 166 15.03 9.43 16.32
C ALA A 166 16.16 9.39 17.36
N TYR A 167 17.37 8.97 16.97
CA TYR A 167 18.56 9.04 17.81
C TYR A 167 18.85 10.48 18.25
N ASN A 168 18.92 11.41 17.29
CA ASN A 168 19.20 12.82 17.60
C ASN A 168 18.12 13.41 18.53
N GLN A 169 16.85 13.10 18.26
CA GLN A 169 15.72 13.55 19.10
C GLN A 169 15.68 12.88 20.48
N SER A 170 16.32 11.73 20.67
CA SER A 170 16.37 11.06 21.99
C SER A 170 17.59 11.51 22.79
N CYS A 171 18.68 11.84 22.10
CA CYS A 171 20.01 12.01 22.71
C CYS A 171 20.48 13.46 22.90
N TYR A 172 19.70 14.45 22.49
CA TYR A 172 20.04 15.86 22.72
C TYR A 172 19.87 16.24 24.20
N LYS A 173 20.82 17.05 24.70
CA LYS A 173 20.91 17.46 26.11
C LYS A 173 20.72 18.96 26.23
N ASP A 174 20.14 19.38 27.34
CA ASP A 174 20.10 20.79 27.72
C ASP A 174 21.52 21.27 28.01
N PRO A 175 22.00 22.35 27.35
CA PRO A 175 23.39 22.78 27.44
C PRO A 175 23.74 23.38 28.82
N THR A 176 22.74 23.75 29.62
CA THR A 176 22.94 24.37 30.93
C THR A 176 23.03 23.32 32.03
N THR A 177 22.16 22.31 31.99
CA THR A 177 22.03 21.29 33.04
C THR A 177 22.74 19.99 32.68
N GLY A 178 23.02 19.74 31.40
CA GLY A 178 23.58 18.48 30.91
C GLY A 178 22.60 17.30 30.93
N LYS A 179 21.33 17.52 31.29
CA LYS A 179 20.28 16.50 31.30
C LYS A 179 19.75 16.23 29.89
N TYR A 180 19.26 15.02 29.66
CA TYR A 180 18.57 14.70 28.42
C TYR A 180 17.30 15.53 28.29
N CYS A 181 17.07 16.12 27.13
CA CYS A 181 15.92 16.99 26.94
C CYS A 181 14.58 16.25 27.04
N GLN A 182 14.53 14.95 26.72
CA GLN A 182 13.33 14.14 26.92
C GLN A 182 12.95 14.06 28.41
N GLU A 183 13.91 13.94 29.32
CA GLU A 183 13.67 13.99 30.79
C GLU A 183 13.04 15.31 31.22
N ILE A 184 13.50 16.42 30.63
CA ILE A 184 12.98 17.75 30.95
C ILE A 184 11.56 17.93 30.40
N LEU A 185 11.32 17.46 29.17
CA LEU A 185 10.03 17.61 28.50
C LEU A 185 8.94 16.73 29.14
N ASP A 186 9.26 15.51 29.55
CA ASP A 186 8.31 14.61 30.21
C ASP A 186 7.87 15.12 31.59
N ALA A 187 8.66 16.01 32.20
CA ALA A 187 8.29 16.66 33.47
C ALA A 187 7.30 17.82 33.30
N TYR A 188 7.03 18.29 32.07
CA TYR A 188 6.09 19.38 31.83
C TYR A 188 4.63 18.91 31.92
N PRO A 189 3.71 19.75 32.42
CA PRO A 189 2.30 19.42 32.45
C PRO A 189 1.75 19.25 31.03
N ALA A 190 0.92 18.22 30.83
CA ALA A 190 0.23 18.03 29.56
C ALA A 190 -0.75 19.19 29.30
N VAL A 191 -0.64 19.79 28.12
CA VAL A 191 -1.56 20.84 27.64
C VAL A 191 -2.11 20.47 26.26
N GLU A 192 -3.31 20.94 25.95
CA GLU A 192 -3.96 20.69 24.65
C GLU A 192 -3.33 21.51 23.51
N ARG A 193 -2.87 22.72 23.83
CA ARG A 193 -2.25 23.63 22.86
C ARG A 193 -0.98 24.23 23.44
N ILE A 194 0.03 24.41 22.58
CA ILE A 194 1.34 24.95 22.95
C ILE A 194 1.26 26.37 23.53
N ASP A 195 0.28 27.17 23.10
CA ASP A 195 0.03 28.53 23.61
C ASP A 195 -0.55 28.55 25.03
N SER A 196 -0.96 27.40 25.56
CA SER A 196 -1.39 27.23 26.95
C SER A 196 -0.23 26.89 27.89
N MET A 197 0.97 26.65 27.36
CA MET A 197 2.14 26.35 28.18
C MET A 197 2.65 27.60 28.92
N PRO A 198 3.22 27.45 30.12
CA PRO A 198 4.02 28.49 30.74
C PRO A 198 5.13 28.97 29.79
N LEU A 199 5.29 30.29 29.66
CA LEU A 199 6.25 30.89 28.70
C LEU A 199 7.68 30.36 28.88
N ALA A 200 8.10 30.10 30.12
CA ALA A 200 9.43 29.55 30.42
C ALA A 200 9.62 28.11 29.94
N GLU A 201 8.57 27.30 29.93
CA GLU A 201 8.59 25.91 29.44
C GLU A 201 8.49 25.88 27.92
N MET A 202 7.57 26.68 27.36
CA MET A 202 7.39 26.84 25.91
C MET A 202 8.68 27.32 25.23
N CYS A 203 9.34 28.31 25.82
CA CYS A 203 10.56 28.89 25.28
C CYS A 203 11.83 28.27 25.85
N SER A 204 11.74 27.10 26.52
CA SER A 204 12.91 26.39 26.99
C SER A 204 13.75 25.88 25.80
N TYR A 205 15.05 25.68 26.03
CA TYR A 205 15.93 25.13 25.00
C TYR A 205 15.41 23.78 24.50
N CYS A 206 15.06 22.87 25.41
CA CYS A 206 14.59 21.54 25.02
C CYS A 206 13.31 21.59 24.18
N HIS A 207 12.35 22.44 24.55
CA HIS A 207 11.08 22.51 23.83
C HIS A 207 11.24 23.13 22.44
N THR A 208 11.95 24.24 22.34
CA THR A 208 12.20 24.91 21.06
C THR A 208 13.08 24.07 20.13
N GLN A 209 14.14 23.46 20.67
CA GLN A 209 15.05 22.63 19.90
C GLN A 209 14.38 21.37 19.35
N LYS A 210 13.41 20.78 20.07
CA LYS A 210 12.60 19.66 19.56
C LYS A 210 11.98 20.00 18.20
N TYR A 211 11.27 21.12 18.09
CA TYR A 211 10.60 21.50 16.84
C TYR A 211 11.58 21.92 15.74
N ILE A 212 12.69 22.57 16.11
CA ILE A 212 13.76 22.89 15.15
C ILE A 212 14.36 21.61 14.55
N MET A 213 14.62 20.60 15.38
CA MET A 213 15.16 19.31 14.93
C MET A 213 14.16 18.51 14.11
N MET A 214 12.88 18.59 14.43
CA MET A 214 11.83 17.98 13.61
C MET A 214 11.78 18.66 12.24
N GLN A 215 11.64 19.99 12.19
CA GLN A 215 11.55 20.75 10.94
C GLN A 215 12.78 20.53 10.04
N ALA A 216 13.98 20.41 10.61
CA ALA A 216 15.21 20.20 9.86
C ALA A 216 15.34 18.82 9.20
N SER A 217 14.43 17.87 9.44
CA SER A 217 14.54 16.50 8.96
C SER A 217 13.22 15.97 8.39
N ALA A 218 13.26 15.59 7.10
CA ALA A 218 12.18 14.84 6.44
C ALA A 218 11.95 13.44 7.04
N TYR A 219 12.86 12.98 7.88
CA TYR A 219 12.78 11.70 8.60
C TYR A 219 12.21 11.86 10.03
N SER A 220 11.78 13.06 10.39
CA SER A 220 10.99 13.25 11.61
C SER A 220 9.49 13.24 11.25
N ALA A 221 8.61 13.05 12.24
CA ALA A 221 7.19 13.27 12.01
C ALA A 221 6.84 14.75 12.18
N TYR A 222 7.35 15.60 11.29
CA TYR A 222 6.98 17.00 11.22
C TYR A 222 5.77 17.18 10.30
N ASP A 223 4.60 17.36 10.91
CA ASP A 223 3.31 17.48 10.25
C ASP A 223 2.75 18.91 10.35
N VAL A 224 1.54 19.13 9.82
CA VAL A 224 0.83 20.42 9.87
C VAL A 224 0.69 20.94 11.31
N ARG A 225 0.44 20.04 12.27
CA ARG A 225 0.33 20.42 13.68
C ARG A 225 1.67 20.90 14.24
N SER A 226 2.77 20.24 13.88
CA SER A 226 4.13 20.61 14.26
C SER A 226 4.54 21.95 13.62
N GLN A 227 4.08 22.21 12.39
CA GLN A 227 4.25 23.49 11.71
C GLN A 227 3.57 24.64 12.47
N GLU A 228 2.28 24.52 12.78
CA GLU A 228 1.54 25.50 13.59
C GLU A 228 2.21 25.75 14.95
N ASN A 229 2.69 24.69 15.59
CA ASN A 229 3.38 24.80 16.87
C ASN A 229 4.71 25.56 16.72
N LEU A 230 5.50 25.30 15.68
CA LEU A 230 6.75 26.02 15.44
C LEU A 230 6.50 27.50 15.09
N GLU A 231 5.45 27.82 14.36
CA GLU A 231 5.03 29.21 14.08
C GLU A 231 4.64 29.96 15.36
N THR A 232 3.96 29.27 16.28
CA THR A 232 3.66 29.80 17.61
C THR A 232 4.93 30.08 18.40
N LEU A 233 5.91 29.17 18.35
CA LEU A 233 7.22 29.37 18.99
C LEU A 233 8.03 30.51 18.33
N HIS A 234 7.96 30.68 17.02
CA HIS A 234 8.56 31.83 16.33
C HIS A 234 8.00 33.15 16.87
N THR A 235 6.67 33.22 17.01
CA THR A 235 5.99 34.41 17.49
C THR A 235 6.28 34.71 18.96
N ASN A 236 6.19 33.71 19.84
CA ASN A 236 6.23 33.90 21.29
C ASN A 236 7.63 33.81 21.89
N CYS A 237 8.53 33.04 21.28
CA CYS A 237 9.89 32.79 21.77
C CYS A 237 10.97 33.50 20.92
N GLY A 238 10.59 34.21 19.86
CA GLY A 238 11.52 34.95 19.00
C GLY A 238 12.43 34.05 18.16
N LEU A 239 11.99 32.81 17.87
CA LEU A 239 12.72 31.92 16.98
C LEU A 239 12.69 32.43 15.54
N LYS A 240 13.67 32.00 14.75
CA LYS A 240 13.81 32.33 13.33
C LYS A 240 14.10 31.05 12.54
N GLY A 241 13.64 31.00 11.29
CA GLY A 241 13.85 29.86 10.40
C GLY A 241 12.66 29.66 9.48
N THR A 242 12.71 28.59 8.69
CA THR A 242 11.53 28.10 7.96
C THR A 242 10.65 27.26 8.86
N THR A 243 9.35 27.27 8.60
CA THR A 243 8.36 26.36 9.20
C THR A 243 7.80 25.39 8.18
N GLU A 244 8.34 25.38 6.95
CA GLU A 244 7.85 24.54 5.87
C GLU A 244 8.04 23.06 6.20
N ILE A 245 7.03 22.27 5.84
CA ILE A 245 7.06 20.81 5.95
C ILE A 245 8.05 20.27 4.91
N PRO A 246 9.07 19.49 5.32
CA PRO A 246 10.01 18.88 4.38
C PRO A 246 9.31 17.95 3.37
N SER A 247 9.91 17.80 2.20
CA SER A 247 9.40 16.90 1.16
C SER A 247 9.23 15.47 1.68
N PRO A 248 8.15 14.75 1.30
CA PRO A 248 7.95 13.36 1.68
C PRO A 248 9.06 12.43 1.17
N LEU A 249 9.43 11.45 1.99
CA LEU A 249 10.40 10.40 1.64
C LEU A 249 9.82 9.32 0.73
N VAL A 250 8.48 9.27 0.62
CA VAL A 250 7.74 8.33 -0.21
C VAL A 250 7.25 9.09 -1.43
N HIS A 251 7.75 8.65 -2.59
CA HIS A 251 7.35 9.14 -3.90
C HIS A 251 6.07 8.42 -4.29
N ILE A 252 4.94 9.01 -3.91
CA ILE A 252 3.66 8.59 -4.47
C ILE A 252 3.65 9.12 -5.90
N PRO A 253 3.56 8.27 -6.94
CA PRO A 253 3.38 8.77 -8.29
C PRO A 253 2.17 9.70 -8.27
N GLU A 254 2.31 10.90 -8.85
CA GLU A 254 1.20 11.82 -8.97
C GLU A 254 0.02 11.03 -9.54
N THR A 255 -1.01 10.86 -8.72
CA THR A 255 -2.25 10.24 -9.19
C THR A 255 -2.66 11.10 -10.38
N PRO A 256 -2.85 10.51 -11.58
CA PRO A 256 -3.33 11.27 -12.72
C PRO A 256 -4.54 12.08 -12.24
N ALA A 257 -4.56 13.38 -12.57
CA ALA A 257 -5.67 14.23 -12.20
C ALA A 257 -6.97 13.49 -12.55
N PRO A 258 -7.94 13.37 -11.62
CA PRO A 258 -9.14 12.58 -11.86
C PRO A 258 -9.76 13.01 -13.18
N MET A 259 -9.77 12.11 -14.16
CA MET A 259 -10.27 12.43 -15.48
C MET A 259 -11.77 12.66 -15.40
N CYS A 260 -12.24 13.83 -15.84
CA CYS A 260 -13.66 14.11 -15.91
C CYS A 260 -14.20 13.70 -17.27
N LEU A 261 -14.69 12.47 -17.40
CA LEU A 261 -15.08 11.90 -18.70
C LEU A 261 -16.18 12.69 -19.43
N SER A 262 -17.00 13.44 -18.70
CA SER A 262 -18.04 14.30 -19.29
C SER A 262 -17.52 15.68 -19.74
N ASP A 263 -16.30 16.06 -19.33
CA ASP A 263 -15.76 17.42 -19.39
C ASP A 263 -16.60 18.49 -18.66
N ILE A 264 -17.57 18.09 -17.83
CA ILE A 264 -18.43 19.00 -17.08
C ILE A 264 -17.90 19.16 -15.65
N ILE A 265 -17.38 20.35 -15.36
CA ILE A 265 -16.98 20.77 -14.02
C ILE A 265 -18.07 21.64 -13.41
N TYR A 266 -18.48 21.32 -12.19
CA TYR A 266 -19.46 22.07 -11.41
C TYR A 266 -18.85 22.64 -10.14
N THR A 267 -19.08 23.92 -9.87
CA THR A 267 -18.72 24.55 -8.60
C THR A 267 -19.89 24.44 -7.63
N ILE A 268 -19.67 23.75 -6.50
CA ILE A 268 -20.67 23.54 -5.45
C ILE A 268 -21.13 24.89 -4.88
N LYS A 269 -22.43 25.08 -4.79
CA LYS A 269 -23.07 26.26 -4.18
C LYS A 269 -23.55 25.94 -2.77
N ASP A 270 -23.80 27.00 -2.00
CA ASP A 270 -24.37 26.88 -0.66
C ASP A 270 -25.76 26.23 -0.72
N GLY A 271 -25.96 25.18 0.07
CA GLY A 271 -27.19 24.38 0.10
C GLY A 271 -27.32 23.29 -0.97
N ASP A 272 -26.31 23.11 -1.84
CA ASP A 272 -26.31 21.99 -2.78
C ASP A 272 -26.16 20.64 -2.06
N THR A 273 -26.86 19.63 -2.57
CA THR A 273 -26.67 18.20 -2.25
C THR A 273 -26.38 17.41 -3.52
N CYS A 274 -25.84 16.20 -3.41
CA CYS A 274 -25.69 15.34 -4.58
C CYS A 274 -27.03 15.13 -5.29
N ASP A 275 -28.15 15.04 -4.57
CA ASP A 275 -29.49 14.86 -5.17
C ASP A 275 -29.91 16.08 -6.02
N THR A 276 -29.70 17.29 -5.51
CA THR A 276 -30.03 18.51 -6.27
C THR A 276 -29.20 18.64 -7.54
N ILE A 277 -27.90 18.30 -7.47
CA ILE A 277 -26.99 18.32 -8.60
C ILE A 277 -27.33 17.17 -9.57
N ALA A 278 -27.63 15.99 -9.04
CA ALA A 278 -27.99 14.81 -9.81
C ALA A 278 -29.21 15.04 -10.69
N LEU A 279 -30.26 15.65 -10.12
CA LEU A 279 -31.45 16.05 -10.87
C LEU A 279 -31.15 17.11 -11.94
N GLN A 280 -30.25 18.06 -11.65
CA GLN A 280 -29.87 19.11 -12.60
C GLN A 280 -29.15 18.55 -13.83
N TYR A 281 -28.27 17.57 -13.62
CA TYR A 281 -27.40 17.02 -14.68
C TYR A 281 -27.86 15.66 -15.21
N SER A 282 -29.01 15.15 -14.74
CA SER A 282 -29.53 13.83 -15.09
C SER A 282 -28.50 12.71 -14.86
N VAL A 283 -27.88 12.70 -13.67
CA VAL A 283 -26.92 11.67 -13.23
C VAL A 283 -27.44 10.98 -11.96
N ALA A 284 -26.78 9.90 -11.53
CA ALA A 284 -27.04 9.32 -10.21
C ALA A 284 -26.24 10.06 -9.12
N SER A 285 -26.85 10.27 -7.94
CA SER A 285 -26.19 10.90 -6.79
C SER A 285 -24.94 10.15 -6.35
N ALA A 286 -25.04 8.81 -6.29
CA ALA A 286 -23.91 7.95 -5.97
C ALA A 286 -22.76 8.06 -7.00
N ALA A 287 -23.07 8.33 -8.27
CA ALA A 287 -22.04 8.53 -9.29
C ALA A 287 -21.28 9.85 -9.08
N ILE A 288 -21.97 10.91 -8.62
CA ILE A 288 -21.30 12.18 -8.24
C ILE A 288 -20.32 11.91 -7.10
N GLN A 289 -20.74 11.18 -6.07
CA GLN A 289 -19.88 10.87 -4.94
C GLN A 289 -18.70 9.98 -5.35
N ALA A 290 -18.93 8.92 -6.11
CA ALA A 290 -17.89 8.02 -6.59
C ALA A 290 -16.86 8.72 -7.49
N GLY A 291 -17.31 9.57 -8.41
CA GLY A 291 -16.43 10.37 -9.29
C GLY A 291 -15.63 11.45 -8.57
N ASN A 292 -15.98 11.76 -7.31
CA ASN A 292 -15.37 12.82 -6.50
C ASN A 292 -15.05 12.33 -5.08
N ALA A 293 -14.70 11.06 -4.90
CA ALA A 293 -14.59 10.43 -3.59
C ALA A 293 -13.55 11.09 -2.66
N GLN A 294 -12.52 11.72 -3.23
CA GLN A 294 -11.52 12.50 -2.48
C GLN A 294 -12.06 13.85 -1.96
N LEU A 295 -13.18 14.33 -2.50
CA LEU A 295 -13.78 15.63 -2.15
C LEU A 295 -15.12 15.50 -1.43
N ILE A 296 -15.86 14.41 -1.67
CA ILE A 296 -17.23 14.19 -1.17
C ILE A 296 -17.28 12.88 -0.39
N ASN A 297 -17.48 13.02 0.92
CA ASN A 297 -17.73 11.92 1.86
C ASN A 297 -19.20 11.83 2.31
N ASP A 298 -19.97 12.90 2.15
CA ASP A 298 -21.39 12.98 2.52
C ASP A 298 -22.15 13.79 1.47
N CYS A 299 -23.09 13.14 0.77
CA CYS A 299 -23.90 13.76 -0.26
C CYS A 299 -24.93 14.78 0.24
N SER A 300 -25.19 14.81 1.54
CA SER A 300 -26.13 15.73 2.17
C SER A 300 -25.46 17.03 2.67
N ASN A 301 -24.13 17.07 2.74
CA ASN A 301 -23.38 18.19 3.31
C ASN A 301 -22.15 18.55 2.46
N LEU A 302 -22.41 19.17 1.31
CA LEU A 302 -21.37 19.57 0.37
C LEU A 302 -20.70 20.89 0.78
N ILE A 303 -19.39 21.00 0.54
CA ILE A 303 -18.60 22.21 0.85
C ILE A 303 -18.64 23.16 -0.35
N ALA A 304 -19.32 24.29 -0.18
CA ALA A 304 -19.43 25.32 -1.21
C ALA A 304 -18.06 25.85 -1.68
N GLY A 305 -17.98 26.18 -2.97
CA GLY A 305 -16.76 26.69 -3.63
C GLY A 305 -15.80 25.61 -4.13
N ARG A 306 -16.04 24.33 -3.84
CA ARG A 306 -15.27 23.22 -4.44
C ARG A 306 -15.73 22.94 -5.86
N GLU A 307 -14.78 22.61 -6.73
CA GLU A 307 -15.06 22.12 -8.07
C GLU A 307 -15.14 20.59 -8.06
N ILE A 308 -16.17 20.04 -8.70
CA ILE A 308 -16.41 18.61 -8.82
C ILE A 308 -16.65 18.24 -10.28
N CYS A 309 -16.26 17.03 -10.66
CA CYS A 309 -16.60 16.45 -11.95
C CYS A 309 -18.04 15.93 -11.92
N ILE A 310 -18.84 16.29 -12.91
CA ILE A 310 -20.17 15.71 -13.12
C ILE A 310 -20.01 14.43 -13.96
N PRO A 311 -20.52 13.26 -13.53
CA PRO A 311 -20.46 12.04 -14.34
C PRO A 311 -21.25 12.13 -15.66
N LEU A 312 -21.16 11.09 -16.49
CA LEU A 312 -21.98 10.98 -17.69
C LEU A 312 -23.47 10.86 -17.33
N SER A 313 -24.32 11.63 -18.00
CA SER A 313 -25.76 11.61 -17.81
C SER A 313 -26.39 10.28 -18.23
N CYS A 314 -27.50 9.92 -17.62
CA CYS A 314 -28.38 8.84 -18.06
C CYS A 314 -29.72 9.43 -18.53
N GLU A 315 -30.32 8.83 -19.56
CA GLU A 315 -31.57 9.32 -20.17
C GLU A 315 -32.73 9.39 -19.17
N ARG A 316 -32.76 8.42 -18.25
CA ARG A 316 -33.80 8.26 -17.22
C ARG A 316 -33.17 8.24 -15.85
N THR A 317 -33.54 9.21 -15.02
CA THR A 317 -33.25 9.23 -13.58
C THR A 317 -34.51 8.95 -12.78
N TYR A 318 -34.33 8.44 -11.56
CA TYR A 318 -35.41 8.18 -10.63
C TYR A 318 -35.02 8.57 -9.20
N THR A 319 -35.92 9.24 -8.50
CA THR A 319 -35.73 9.60 -7.09
C THR A 319 -36.40 8.56 -6.21
N LEU A 320 -35.60 7.86 -5.40
CA LEU A 320 -36.06 6.82 -4.49
C LEU A 320 -37.09 7.35 -3.48
N GLN A 321 -38.14 6.56 -3.31
CA GLN A 321 -39.16 6.67 -2.28
C GLN A 321 -38.85 5.72 -1.12
N ASP A 322 -39.42 5.97 0.06
CA ASP A 322 -39.07 5.29 1.32
C ASP A 322 -39.36 3.78 1.38
N ARG A 323 -40.14 3.26 0.42
CA ARG A 323 -40.51 1.84 0.36
C ARG A 323 -40.02 1.16 -0.91
N ASP A 324 -39.23 1.85 -1.71
CA ASP A 324 -38.74 1.26 -2.93
C ASP A 324 -37.77 0.13 -2.64
N THR A 325 -37.89 -0.89 -3.47
CA THR A 325 -36.92 -1.97 -3.64
C THR A 325 -36.50 -1.95 -5.11
N CYS A 326 -35.34 -2.53 -5.45
CA CYS A 326 -35.00 -2.72 -6.86
C CYS A 326 -36.15 -3.43 -7.61
N LEU A 327 -36.73 -4.47 -7.00
CA LEU A 327 -37.80 -5.25 -7.61
C LEU A 327 -39.06 -4.42 -7.88
N SER A 328 -39.48 -3.57 -6.95
CA SER A 328 -40.67 -2.73 -7.15
C SER A 328 -40.46 -1.71 -8.26
N ILE A 329 -39.28 -1.08 -8.30
CA ILE A 329 -38.91 -0.15 -9.38
C ILE A 329 -38.87 -0.87 -10.73
N GLU A 330 -38.27 -2.06 -10.78
CA GLU A 330 -38.18 -2.86 -12.01
C GLU A 330 -39.57 -3.23 -12.53
N ILE A 331 -40.48 -3.69 -11.66
CA ILE A 331 -41.87 -4.01 -12.03
C ILE A 331 -42.60 -2.76 -12.54
N ASP A 332 -42.53 -1.65 -11.81
CA ASP A 332 -43.27 -0.44 -12.13
C ASP A 332 -42.81 0.21 -13.44
N HIS A 333 -41.55 0.00 -13.80
CA HIS A 333 -40.95 0.52 -15.04
C HIS A 333 -40.88 -0.51 -16.18
N GLY A 334 -41.42 -1.71 -15.99
CA GLY A 334 -41.43 -2.78 -17.00
C GLY A 334 -40.05 -3.32 -17.35
N PHE A 335 -39.11 -3.24 -16.41
CA PHE A 335 -37.76 -3.75 -16.58
C PHE A 335 -37.65 -5.23 -16.27
N MET A 336 -36.62 -5.85 -16.84
CA MET A 336 -36.20 -7.18 -16.45
C MET A 336 -35.61 -7.16 -15.03
N PRO A 337 -35.68 -8.28 -14.29
CA PRO A 337 -34.98 -8.41 -13.02
C PRO A 337 -33.53 -7.97 -13.15
N ASN A 338 -33.01 -7.28 -12.13
CA ASN A 338 -31.61 -6.82 -12.02
C ASN A 338 -31.25 -5.58 -12.86
N THR A 339 -32.18 -5.04 -13.65
CA THR A 339 -31.94 -3.86 -14.48
C THR A 339 -31.58 -2.61 -13.65
N VAL A 340 -32.16 -2.44 -12.46
CA VAL A 340 -31.81 -1.27 -11.61
C VAL A 340 -30.35 -1.37 -11.15
N ARG A 341 -29.90 -2.57 -10.80
CA ARG A 341 -28.49 -2.83 -10.42
C ARG A 341 -27.54 -2.65 -11.58
N LYS A 342 -27.95 -3.07 -12.79
CA LYS A 342 -27.17 -2.89 -14.02
C LYS A 342 -26.71 -1.43 -14.21
N TYR A 343 -27.55 -0.46 -13.87
CA TYR A 343 -27.24 0.96 -14.03
C TYR A 343 -26.68 1.64 -12.78
N ASN A 344 -26.61 0.93 -11.65
CA ASN A 344 -26.21 1.45 -10.36
C ASN A 344 -25.33 0.39 -9.64
N ALA A 345 -24.12 0.17 -10.16
CA ALA A 345 -23.23 -0.92 -9.75
C ALA A 345 -22.71 -0.84 -8.30
N TRP A 346 -23.02 0.23 -7.57
CA TRP A 346 -22.77 0.32 -6.14
C TRP A 346 -23.71 -0.57 -5.33
N LEU A 347 -24.86 -0.94 -5.89
CA LEU A 347 -25.85 -1.82 -5.27
C LEU A 347 -25.31 -3.24 -5.14
N ASP A 348 -25.57 -3.86 -4.00
CA ASP A 348 -25.21 -5.25 -3.76
C ASP A 348 -26.09 -6.25 -4.55
N LEU A 349 -25.73 -7.54 -4.49
CA LEU A 349 -26.42 -8.59 -5.23
C LEU A 349 -27.86 -8.81 -4.73
N GLU A 350 -28.18 -8.45 -3.50
CA GLU A 350 -29.51 -8.58 -2.93
C GLU A 350 -30.29 -7.24 -2.98
N CYS A 351 -29.67 -6.16 -3.49
CA CYS A 351 -30.14 -4.78 -3.44
C CYS A 351 -30.58 -4.34 -2.03
N LEU A 352 -29.89 -4.83 -0.99
CA LEU A 352 -30.24 -4.54 0.41
C LEU A 352 -29.74 -3.16 0.86
N ASP A 353 -28.74 -2.64 0.16
CA ASP A 353 -28.11 -1.36 0.41
C ASP A 353 -28.83 -0.16 -0.23
N LEU A 354 -29.87 -0.39 -1.06
CA LEU A 354 -30.62 0.68 -1.75
C LEU A 354 -31.17 1.77 -0.81
N GLN A 355 -31.82 1.37 0.29
CA GLN A 355 -32.41 2.31 1.26
C GLN A 355 -31.43 2.76 2.34
N PRO A 356 -30.63 1.86 2.97
CA PRO A 356 -29.73 2.24 4.05
C PRO A 356 -28.64 3.23 3.65
N THR A 357 -28.25 3.28 2.38
CA THR A 357 -27.16 4.15 1.89
C THR A 357 -27.63 5.54 1.48
N ARG A 358 -28.94 5.78 1.29
CA ARG A 358 -29.50 7.07 0.85
C ARG A 358 -28.98 8.29 1.63
N PRO A 359 -28.82 8.24 2.97
CA PRO A 359 -28.29 9.38 3.73
C PRO A 359 -26.85 9.75 3.37
N ILE A 360 -26.07 8.81 2.83
CA ILE A 360 -24.63 8.96 2.57
C ILE A 360 -24.38 9.33 1.10
N ILE A 361 -25.05 8.64 0.16
CA ILE A 361 -24.77 8.75 -1.28
C ILE A 361 -25.91 9.37 -2.09
N GLY A 362 -27.02 9.73 -1.44
CA GLY A 362 -28.18 10.36 -2.06
C GLY A 362 -29.25 9.38 -2.55
N SER A 363 -30.35 9.93 -3.09
CA SER A 363 -31.56 9.21 -3.48
C SER A 363 -31.85 9.21 -4.99
N VAL A 364 -31.04 9.87 -5.83
CA VAL A 364 -31.25 9.86 -7.30
C VAL A 364 -30.42 8.74 -7.93
N ILE A 365 -31.09 7.85 -8.65
CA ILE A 365 -30.47 6.72 -9.37
C ILE A 365 -30.71 6.80 -10.87
N CYS A 366 -29.92 6.07 -11.65
CA CYS A 366 -30.14 5.93 -13.09
C CYS A 366 -31.04 4.72 -13.38
N LEU A 367 -31.99 4.87 -14.30
CA LEU A 367 -32.84 3.80 -14.86
C LEU A 367 -32.50 3.52 -16.33
N SER A 368 -31.33 3.96 -16.79
CA SER A 368 -30.80 3.78 -18.15
C SER A 368 -29.27 3.85 -18.13
N PRO A 369 -28.57 3.38 -19.19
CA PRO A 369 -27.12 3.46 -19.26
C PRO A 369 -26.58 4.88 -19.11
N GLN A 370 -25.47 5.04 -18.40
CA GLN A 370 -24.76 6.32 -18.35
C GLN A 370 -24.01 6.55 -19.68
N GLY A 371 -24.21 7.71 -20.30
CA GLY A 371 -23.57 8.10 -21.56
C GLY A 371 -24.17 7.45 -22.83
N GLY A 372 -25.23 6.64 -22.72
CA GLY A 372 -25.85 5.94 -23.86
C GLY A 372 -27.33 6.30 -24.05
N THR A 373 -27.85 6.06 -25.25
CA THR A 373 -29.29 6.11 -25.55
C THR A 373 -29.95 4.79 -25.16
N TYR A 374 -31.08 4.84 -24.44
CA TYR A 374 -31.84 3.64 -24.08
C TYR A 374 -32.59 3.09 -25.31
N ASN A 375 -32.24 1.87 -25.72
CA ASN A 375 -32.96 1.14 -26.78
C ASN A 375 -33.75 -0.01 -26.14
N ASP A 376 -35.08 0.04 -26.22
CA ASP A 376 -36.00 -0.96 -25.65
C ASP A 376 -36.04 -2.27 -26.46
N LYS A 377 -35.42 -2.30 -27.64
CA LYS A 377 -35.36 -3.45 -28.54
C LYS A 377 -34.06 -4.22 -28.48
N ASP A 378 -33.04 -3.71 -27.80
CA ASP A 378 -31.83 -4.46 -27.57
C ASP A 378 -32.09 -5.39 -26.39
N PHE A 379 -32.43 -6.64 -26.70
CA PHE A 379 -32.30 -7.75 -25.77
C PHE A 379 -30.80 -8.01 -25.56
N VAL A 380 -30.11 -7.05 -24.94
CA VAL A 380 -28.74 -7.25 -24.48
C VAL A 380 -28.86 -8.17 -23.28
N SER A 381 -28.35 -9.39 -23.45
CA SER A 381 -28.06 -10.34 -22.39
C SER A 381 -27.59 -9.62 -21.13
N ASP A 382 -27.93 -10.19 -19.97
CA ASP A 382 -27.84 -9.71 -18.58
C ASP A 382 -26.43 -9.27 -18.09
N ARG A 383 -25.50 -8.91 -18.99
CA ARG A 383 -24.05 -8.99 -18.76
C ARG A 383 -23.20 -7.86 -19.34
N ILE A 384 -23.74 -6.65 -19.47
CA ILE A 384 -22.89 -5.46 -19.29
C ILE A 384 -23.07 -4.97 -17.85
N THR A 385 -22.51 -5.73 -16.91
CA THR A 385 -22.13 -5.19 -15.61
C THR A 385 -20.66 -5.54 -15.41
N SER A 386 -19.87 -4.57 -14.97
CA SER A 386 -18.52 -4.76 -14.46
C SER A 386 -18.49 -5.52 -13.13
N GLY A 387 -19.56 -6.27 -12.80
CA GLY A 387 -19.63 -7.18 -11.66
C GLY A 387 -19.41 -8.62 -12.13
N PRO A 388 -18.73 -9.46 -11.34
CA PRO A 388 -18.54 -10.88 -11.66
C PRO A 388 -19.88 -11.61 -11.51
N SER A 389 -20.71 -11.59 -12.56
CA SER A 389 -21.80 -12.56 -12.67
C SER A 389 -21.21 -13.86 -13.17
N TRP A 390 -21.32 -14.94 -12.38
CA TRP A 390 -20.89 -16.28 -12.77
C TRP A 390 -21.65 -16.71 -14.04
N THR A 391 -20.99 -16.63 -15.19
CA THR A 391 -21.43 -17.25 -16.44
C THR A 391 -20.60 -18.51 -16.63
N THR A 392 -21.26 -19.63 -16.93
CA THR A 392 -20.56 -20.83 -17.38
C THR A 392 -20.21 -20.75 -18.87
N GLY A 393 -20.78 -19.80 -19.60
CA GLY A 393 -20.71 -19.69 -21.06
C GLY A 393 -21.69 -20.60 -21.81
N TYR A 394 -22.40 -21.50 -21.12
CA TYR A 394 -23.36 -22.40 -21.73
C TYR A 394 -24.80 -21.85 -21.73
N THR A 395 -25.64 -22.48 -22.54
CA THR A 395 -27.09 -22.26 -22.62
C THR A 395 -27.83 -23.58 -22.40
N THR A 396 -29.11 -23.52 -22.04
CA THR A 396 -29.95 -24.71 -21.83
C THR A 396 -30.93 -24.96 -22.98
N MET A 397 -30.88 -24.12 -24.02
CA MET A 397 -31.74 -24.21 -25.19
C MET A 397 -30.96 -23.78 -26.42
N SER A 398 -30.93 -24.65 -27.43
CA SER A 398 -30.39 -24.34 -28.75
C SER A 398 -31.39 -23.51 -29.57
N ILE A 399 -30.88 -22.55 -30.33
CA ILE A 399 -31.64 -21.72 -31.27
C ILE A 399 -30.93 -21.72 -32.63
N ASP A 400 -31.70 -21.58 -33.70
CA ASP A 400 -31.11 -21.41 -35.03
C ASP A 400 -30.31 -20.09 -35.10
N PRO A 401 -29.22 -20.03 -35.89
CA PRO A 401 -28.52 -18.77 -36.15
C PRO A 401 -29.47 -17.76 -36.83
N PRO A 402 -29.12 -16.45 -36.80
CA PRO A 402 -29.92 -15.43 -37.47
C PRO A 402 -30.23 -15.78 -38.93
N GLU A 403 -31.41 -15.38 -39.41
CA GLU A 403 -31.83 -15.63 -40.80
C GLU A 403 -30.81 -14.99 -41.77
N ASP A 404 -30.42 -15.73 -42.81
CA ASP A 404 -29.39 -15.37 -43.80
C ASP A 404 -27.95 -15.18 -43.25
N ALA A 405 -27.68 -15.61 -42.01
CA ALA A 405 -26.34 -15.54 -41.42
C ALA A 405 -25.32 -16.44 -42.15
N THR A 406 -24.09 -15.93 -42.31
CA THR A 406 -22.95 -16.75 -42.75
C THR A 406 -22.29 -17.37 -41.53
N VAL A 407 -22.68 -18.60 -41.18
CA VAL A 407 -22.15 -19.30 -40.00
C VAL A 407 -20.69 -19.73 -40.20
N ALA A 408 -19.88 -19.57 -39.16
CA ALA A 408 -18.48 -19.96 -39.16
C ALA A 408 -18.32 -21.47 -39.38
N GLU A 409 -17.25 -21.84 -40.10
CA GLU A 409 -16.99 -23.25 -40.39
C GLU A 409 -16.73 -24.01 -39.10
N GLY A 410 -17.42 -25.15 -38.93
CA GLY A 410 -17.27 -26.02 -37.78
C GLY A 410 -17.97 -25.55 -36.51
N SER A 411 -18.76 -24.46 -36.53
CA SER A 411 -19.61 -24.11 -35.39
C SER A 411 -20.61 -25.23 -35.08
N PRO A 412 -20.96 -25.44 -33.79
CA PRO A 412 -21.88 -26.49 -33.39
C PRO A 412 -23.28 -26.19 -33.87
N TRP A 413 -24.02 -27.26 -34.16
CA TRP A 413 -25.45 -27.19 -34.44
C TRP A 413 -26.25 -26.78 -33.20
N PHE A 414 -25.78 -27.18 -32.02
CA PHE A 414 -26.44 -26.97 -30.74
C PHE A 414 -25.86 -25.74 -30.04
N CYS A 415 -26.26 -24.57 -30.54
CA CYS A 415 -25.87 -23.30 -29.98
C CYS A 415 -27.11 -22.49 -29.60
N GLY A 416 -27.17 -22.00 -28.37
CA GLY A 416 -28.23 -21.13 -27.87
C GLY A 416 -27.95 -19.64 -28.02
N ARG A 417 -26.77 -19.27 -28.53
CA ARG A 417 -26.40 -17.86 -28.73
C ARG A 417 -25.36 -17.68 -29.83
N TRP A 418 -25.61 -16.72 -30.70
CA TRP A 418 -24.81 -16.47 -31.90
C TRP A 418 -24.35 -15.02 -31.96
N HIS A 419 -23.09 -14.79 -32.34
CA HIS A 419 -22.51 -13.45 -32.53
C HIS A 419 -22.03 -13.26 -33.96
N THR A 420 -22.46 -12.20 -34.63
CA THR A 420 -21.97 -11.85 -35.98
C THR A 420 -20.92 -10.77 -35.86
N VAL A 421 -19.71 -11.07 -36.33
CA VAL A 421 -18.55 -10.19 -36.12
C VAL A 421 -18.69 -8.87 -36.88
N GLU A 422 -18.54 -7.77 -36.17
CA GLU A 422 -18.48 -6.42 -36.72
C GLU A 422 -17.04 -5.96 -36.97
N ALA A 423 -16.88 -4.93 -37.81
CA ALA A 423 -15.56 -4.42 -38.15
C ALA A 423 -14.87 -3.79 -36.92
N GLY A 424 -13.70 -4.34 -36.56
CA GLY A 424 -12.89 -3.85 -35.44
C GLY A 424 -13.09 -4.57 -34.12
N GLU A 425 -13.95 -5.59 -34.07
CA GLU A 425 -14.08 -6.46 -32.90
C GLU A 425 -12.87 -7.41 -32.74
N THR A 426 -12.56 -7.74 -31.48
CA THR A 426 -11.59 -8.78 -31.11
C THR A 426 -12.30 -9.94 -30.42
N CYS A 427 -11.67 -11.12 -30.37
CA CYS A 427 -12.22 -12.28 -29.67
C CYS A 427 -12.45 -11.97 -28.19
N ALA A 428 -11.58 -11.17 -27.58
CA ALA A 428 -11.74 -10.73 -26.20
C ALA A 428 -12.98 -9.85 -26.02
N MET A 429 -13.25 -8.91 -26.95
CA MET A 429 -14.46 -8.09 -26.92
C MET A 429 -15.71 -8.95 -27.02
N ILE A 430 -15.73 -9.93 -27.92
CA ILE A 430 -16.86 -10.85 -28.11
C ILE A 430 -17.07 -11.72 -26.87
N CYS A 431 -16.00 -12.31 -26.31
CA CYS A 431 -16.09 -13.15 -25.11
C CYS A 431 -16.64 -12.37 -23.91
N VAL A 432 -16.21 -11.13 -23.73
CA VAL A 432 -16.68 -10.25 -22.65
C VAL A 432 -18.12 -9.82 -22.89
N HIS A 433 -18.45 -9.40 -24.12
CA HIS A 433 -19.79 -8.96 -24.49
C HIS A 433 -20.82 -10.09 -24.32
N ASP A 434 -20.48 -11.29 -24.78
CA ASP A 434 -21.39 -12.44 -24.76
C ASP A 434 -21.25 -13.30 -23.51
N GLY A 435 -20.30 -13.01 -22.62
CA GLY A 435 -20.12 -13.73 -21.37
C GLY A 435 -19.84 -15.22 -21.59
N ILE A 436 -18.93 -15.54 -22.51
CA ILE A 436 -18.42 -16.89 -22.77
C ILE A 436 -16.93 -16.94 -22.39
N PRO A 437 -16.47 -17.95 -21.63
CA PRO A 437 -15.04 -18.13 -21.38
C PRO A 437 -14.27 -18.30 -22.69
N ALA A 438 -13.10 -17.65 -22.81
CA ALA A 438 -12.31 -17.70 -24.04
C ALA A 438 -11.98 -19.13 -24.48
N GLU A 439 -11.68 -20.03 -23.53
CA GLU A 439 -11.43 -21.44 -23.81
C GLU A 439 -12.65 -22.11 -24.46
N LEU A 440 -13.85 -21.90 -23.91
CA LEU A 440 -15.09 -22.45 -24.45
C LEU A 440 -15.43 -21.85 -25.82
N PHE A 441 -15.25 -20.53 -25.98
CA PHE A 441 -15.47 -19.86 -27.26
C PHE A 441 -14.58 -20.42 -28.37
N MET A 442 -13.31 -20.71 -28.05
CA MET A 442 -12.38 -21.34 -28.98
C MET A 442 -12.71 -22.81 -29.23
N GLU A 443 -13.15 -23.55 -28.22
CA GLU A 443 -13.53 -24.95 -28.34
C GLU A 443 -14.72 -25.15 -29.29
N VAL A 444 -15.75 -24.28 -29.17
CA VAL A 444 -16.97 -24.40 -29.99
C VAL A 444 -16.86 -23.72 -31.35
N ASN A 445 -15.77 -23.00 -31.64
CA ASN A 445 -15.55 -22.38 -32.93
C ASN A 445 -14.17 -22.79 -33.50
N PRO A 446 -14.04 -24.03 -34.01
CA PRO A 446 -12.76 -24.59 -34.44
C PRO A 446 -12.16 -23.92 -35.69
N SER A 447 -12.90 -23.03 -36.36
CA SER A 447 -12.36 -22.17 -37.42
C SER A 447 -11.51 -21.02 -36.87
N LEU A 448 -11.55 -20.75 -35.57
CA LEU A 448 -10.68 -19.80 -34.91
C LEU A 448 -9.33 -20.43 -34.56
N SER A 449 -8.25 -19.67 -34.71
CA SER A 449 -6.90 -20.12 -34.41
C SER A 449 -6.61 -19.98 -32.91
N PRO A 450 -6.23 -21.06 -32.19
CA PRO A 450 -5.80 -20.97 -30.79
C PRO A 450 -4.61 -20.03 -30.56
N ASP A 451 -3.72 -19.91 -31.56
CA ASP A 451 -2.52 -19.08 -31.48
C ASP A 451 -2.76 -17.61 -31.91
N ASP A 452 -3.84 -17.34 -32.65
CA ASP A 452 -4.17 -16.01 -33.17
C ASP A 452 -5.69 -15.89 -33.43
N CYS A 453 -6.47 -15.79 -32.35
CA CYS A 453 -7.91 -15.74 -32.45
C CYS A 453 -8.38 -14.51 -33.25
N ASP A 454 -7.84 -13.33 -32.92
CA ASP A 454 -8.24 -12.07 -33.55
C ASP A 454 -7.94 -12.05 -35.05
N GLY A 455 -6.78 -12.58 -35.47
CA GLY A 455 -6.43 -12.71 -36.89
C GLY A 455 -7.29 -13.71 -37.67
N SER A 456 -7.97 -14.63 -36.97
CA SER A 456 -8.86 -15.63 -37.57
C SER A 456 -10.35 -15.24 -37.60
N LEU A 457 -10.71 -14.14 -36.92
CA LEU A 457 -12.06 -13.57 -36.99
C LEU A 457 -12.35 -13.01 -38.38
N LYS A 458 -13.55 -13.29 -38.89
CA LYS A 458 -14.02 -12.80 -40.18
C LYS A 458 -15.23 -11.90 -39.98
N VAL A 459 -15.09 -10.62 -40.35
CA VAL A 459 -16.19 -9.65 -40.34
C VAL A 459 -17.37 -10.18 -41.16
N GLY A 460 -18.58 -10.12 -40.59
CA GLY A 460 -19.82 -10.61 -41.19
C GLY A 460 -20.06 -12.11 -41.04
N VAL A 461 -19.16 -12.85 -40.37
CA VAL A 461 -19.33 -14.27 -40.06
C VAL A 461 -19.91 -14.43 -38.65
N THR A 462 -20.80 -15.41 -38.49
CA THR A 462 -21.52 -15.69 -37.25
C THR A 462 -20.91 -16.87 -36.50
N TYR A 463 -20.50 -16.67 -35.26
CA TYR A 463 -19.85 -17.66 -34.38
C TYR A 463 -20.78 -18.03 -33.22
N CYS A 464 -20.61 -19.24 -32.68
CA CYS A 464 -21.35 -19.69 -31.50
C CYS A 464 -20.76 -19.10 -30.23
N THR A 465 -21.53 -18.35 -29.45
CA THR A 465 -21.10 -17.71 -28.19
C THR A 465 -21.88 -18.19 -26.97
N GLY A 466 -22.67 -19.24 -27.14
CA GLY A 466 -23.39 -19.90 -26.05
C GLY A 466 -23.79 -21.30 -26.46
N PRO A 467 -22.87 -22.28 -26.46
CA PRO A 467 -23.22 -23.66 -26.77
C PRO A 467 -24.23 -24.21 -25.76
N ASP A 468 -25.04 -25.17 -26.18
CA ASP A 468 -25.90 -25.93 -25.27
C ASP A 468 -25.03 -26.73 -24.28
N ASP A 469 -25.49 -26.96 -23.04
CA ASP A 469 -24.76 -27.80 -22.05
C ASP A 469 -24.39 -29.19 -22.60
N TYR A 470 -25.14 -29.71 -23.58
CA TYR A 470 -24.91 -31.00 -24.22
C TYR A 470 -24.45 -30.89 -25.69
N TRP A 471 -23.90 -29.75 -26.10
CA TRP A 471 -23.56 -29.46 -27.50
C TRP A 471 -22.64 -30.50 -28.16
N ASN A 472 -21.79 -31.14 -27.37
CA ASN A 472 -20.82 -32.16 -27.80
C ASN A 472 -21.19 -33.59 -27.39
N ASP A 473 -22.41 -33.83 -26.83
CA ASP A 473 -22.87 -35.15 -26.41
C ASP A 473 -23.84 -35.78 -27.44
N ALA A 474 -23.28 -36.59 -28.35
CA ALA A 474 -24.07 -37.33 -29.33
C ALA A 474 -25.04 -38.36 -28.72
N GLY A 475 -24.80 -38.82 -27.49
CA GLY A 475 -25.67 -39.74 -26.76
C GLY A 475 -26.94 -39.06 -26.24
N PHE A 476 -26.87 -37.76 -25.96
CA PHE A 476 -28.00 -36.94 -25.52
C PHE A 476 -28.98 -36.65 -26.66
N TRP A 477 -28.48 -36.25 -27.84
CA TRP A 477 -29.31 -35.87 -28.99
C TRP A 477 -29.78 -37.04 -29.87
N GLY A 478 -29.21 -38.23 -29.66
CA GLY A 478 -29.58 -39.47 -30.35
C GLY A 478 -28.94 -39.65 -31.74
N PRO A 479 -28.97 -40.89 -32.29
CA PRO A 479 -28.23 -41.27 -33.50
C PRO A 479 -28.82 -40.75 -34.82
N GLU A 480 -30.00 -40.10 -34.80
CA GLU A 480 -30.67 -39.58 -35.99
C GLU A 480 -30.21 -38.17 -36.39
N TRP A 481 -29.33 -37.53 -35.60
CA TRP A 481 -28.90 -36.14 -35.82
C TRP A 481 -27.46 -36.03 -36.37
N PRO A 482 -27.21 -35.10 -37.31
CA PRO A 482 -26.03 -35.08 -38.20
C PRO A 482 -24.68 -34.76 -37.52
N GLY A 483 -24.64 -34.65 -36.18
CA GLY A 483 -23.42 -34.43 -35.40
C GLY A 483 -22.78 -35.69 -34.81
N SER A 484 -23.34 -36.89 -35.03
CA SER A 484 -22.67 -38.13 -34.59
C SER A 484 -21.34 -38.32 -35.33
N PRO A 485 -20.19 -38.55 -34.65
CA PRO A 485 -18.85 -38.57 -35.24
C PRO A 485 -18.56 -39.80 -36.14
N THR A 486 -19.58 -40.46 -36.70
CA THR A 486 -19.46 -41.73 -37.41
C THR A 486 -20.14 -41.78 -38.79
N GLY A 487 -20.34 -40.65 -39.48
CA GLY A 487 -20.90 -40.64 -40.85
C GLY A 487 -20.21 -39.66 -41.81
N PRO A 488 -19.99 -40.01 -43.10
CA PRO A 488 -19.26 -39.17 -44.02
C PRO A 488 -20.09 -37.97 -44.49
N VAL A 489 -19.40 -36.85 -44.64
CA VAL A 489 -19.90 -35.55 -45.13
C VAL A 489 -20.65 -35.73 -46.45
N SER A 490 -21.93 -35.31 -46.49
CA SER A 490 -22.60 -35.01 -47.75
C SER A 490 -23.66 -33.91 -47.62
N SER A 491 -23.49 -32.96 -48.54
CA SER A 491 -24.34 -31.86 -48.98
C SER A 491 -25.74 -31.70 -48.40
N VAL A 492 -25.96 -30.49 -47.87
CA VAL A 492 -27.18 -29.67 -47.77
C VAL A 492 -28.45 -30.27 -48.38
N PRO A 493 -29.53 -30.47 -47.59
CA PRO A 493 -30.89 -30.49 -48.11
C PRO A 493 -31.47 -29.07 -48.18
N SER A 494 -32.03 -28.71 -49.33
CA SER A 494 -32.86 -27.52 -49.57
C SER A 494 -34.18 -27.54 -48.74
N PRO A 495 -34.85 -26.39 -48.54
CA PRO A 495 -35.93 -26.26 -47.58
C PRO A 495 -37.21 -26.94 -48.07
N THR A 496 -37.75 -27.87 -47.26
CA THR A 496 -39.12 -28.35 -47.45
C THR A 496 -40.11 -27.49 -46.70
N SER A 497 -40.91 -26.80 -47.51
CA SER A 497 -42.12 -26.04 -47.18
C SER A 497 -43.02 -26.73 -46.15
N SER A 498 -43.45 -25.94 -45.17
CA SER A 498 -44.56 -26.21 -44.26
C SER A 498 -45.85 -26.55 -45.02
N THR A 499 -46.48 -27.67 -44.66
CA THR A 499 -47.93 -27.83 -44.83
C THR A 499 -48.60 -27.76 -43.47
N SER A 500 -49.43 -26.73 -43.35
CA SER A 500 -50.44 -26.50 -42.32
C SER A 500 -51.37 -27.69 -42.10
N SER A 501 -51.65 -28.02 -40.84
CA SER A 501 -53.00 -28.27 -40.30
C SER A 501 -52.97 -28.24 -38.77
#